data_AF-A0A8B6E2A5-F1
#
_entry.id   AF-A0A8B6E2A5-F1
#
_cell.length_a   1.000
_cell.length_b   1.000
_cell.length_c   1.000
_cell.angle_alpha   90.00
_cell.angle_beta   90.00
_cell.angle_gamma   90.00
#
_symmetry.space_group_name_H-M   'P 1'
#
loop_
_entity.id
_entity.type
_entity.pdbx_description
1 polymer ?
#
loop_
_entity_poly.entity_id
_entity_poly.type
_entity_poly.pdbx_seq_one_letter_code
_entity_poly.pdbx_strand_id
1 'polypeptide(L)'
;MTFNVENYRQEEVKVVCKGCLLTIQGERKRSEDGHEIRDSFFRQMTVPRSVDGKNIQCFRDDKGNLTIRAPMAEDVEMEQAKK
;
A
#
# COMPACT_ATOMS: atom_id res chain seq x y z
N MET A 1 -6.38 -5.04 -1.72
CA MET A 1 -5.18 -5.61 -2.41
C MET A 1 -4.18 -6.09 -1.37
N THR A 2 -3.29 -7.03 -1.71
CA THR A 2 -2.42 -7.68 -0.72
C THR A 2 -0.99 -7.87 -1.26
N PHE A 3 0.02 -7.63 -0.40
CA PHE A 3 1.45 -7.72 -0.72
C PHE A 3 2.19 -8.49 0.38
N ASN A 4 3.03 -9.45 0.02
CA ASN A 4 3.95 -10.04 1.00
C ASN A 4 5.08 -9.05 1.32
N VAL A 5 5.22 -8.71 2.60
CA VAL A 5 6.24 -7.79 3.13
C VAL A 5 6.89 -8.37 4.39
N GLU A 6 6.92 -9.70 4.50
CA GLU A 6 7.38 -10.44 5.69
C GLU A 6 8.80 -10.02 6.13
N ASN A 7 9.64 -9.69 5.14
CA ASN A 7 11.01 -9.26 5.36
C ASN A 7 11.17 -7.87 5.98
N TYR A 8 10.14 -7.02 5.99
CA TYR A 8 10.24 -5.63 6.45
C TYR A 8 9.45 -5.44 7.74
N ARG A 9 9.91 -4.62 8.67
CA ARG A 9 9.11 -4.20 9.83
C ARG A 9 7.96 -3.28 9.42
N GLN A 10 7.02 -3.03 10.33
CA GLN A 10 5.86 -2.18 10.03
C GLN A 10 6.30 -0.74 9.71
N GLU A 11 7.23 -0.20 10.50
CA GLU A 11 7.81 1.12 10.34
C GLU A 11 8.70 1.27 9.10
N GLU A 12 9.15 0.16 8.52
CA GLU A 12 9.99 0.11 7.31
C GLU A 12 9.17 0.14 6.02
N VAL A 13 7.84 0.03 6.10
CA VAL A 13 6.93 0.05 4.94
C VAL A 13 6.04 1.28 4.99
N LYS A 14 6.01 2.03 3.89
CA LYS A 14 5.19 3.22 3.72
C LYS A 14 4.20 3.05 2.57
N VAL A 15 2.94 3.36 2.87
CA VAL A 15 1.83 3.36 1.91
C VAL A 15 1.31 4.79 1.78
N VAL A 16 1.23 5.28 0.55
CA VAL A 16 0.75 6.63 0.25
C VAL A 16 -0.18 6.58 -0.95
N CYS A 17 -1.33 7.23 -0.88
CA CYS A 17 -2.16 7.48 -2.05
C CYS A 17 -2.26 8.98 -2.32
N LYS A 18 -1.94 9.37 -3.56
CA LYS A 18 -2.06 10.74 -4.06
C LYS A 18 -2.92 10.73 -5.31
N GLY A 19 -4.11 11.34 -5.24
CA GLY A 19 -5.11 11.20 -6.29
C GLY A 19 -5.45 9.73 -6.52
N CYS A 20 -5.30 9.24 -7.75
CA CYS A 20 -5.51 7.85 -8.11
C CYS A 20 -4.24 6.99 -8.05
N LEU A 21 -3.13 7.50 -7.53
CA LEU A 21 -1.85 6.82 -7.53
C LEU A 21 -1.52 6.29 -6.14
N LEU A 22 -1.53 4.97 -6.00
CA LEU A 22 -1.11 4.27 -4.80
C LEU A 22 0.35 3.85 -4.92
N THR A 23 1.16 4.25 -3.94
CA THR A 23 2.57 3.92 -3.82
C THR A 23 2.81 3.13 -2.53
N ILE A 24 3.55 2.03 -2.65
CA ILE A 24 3.98 1.17 -1.55
C ILE A 24 5.49 1.05 -1.67
N GLN A 25 6.20 1.47 -0.63
CA GLN A 25 7.65 1.42 -0.59
C GLN A 25 8.10 0.77 0.71
N GLY A 26 9.17 -0.01 0.65
CA GLY A 26 9.84 -0.53 1.83
C GLY A 26 11.33 -0.29 1.74
N GLU A 27 11.93 0.09 2.87
CA GLU A 27 13.37 0.29 3.00
C GLU A 27 13.84 -0.37 4.30
N ARG A 28 14.75 -1.34 4.18
CA ARG A 28 15.34 -2.05 5.31
C ARG A 28 16.85 -1.95 5.24
N LYS A 29 17.47 -1.64 6.37
CA LYS A 29 18.92 -1.61 6.54
C LYS A 29 19.29 -2.48 7.73
N ARG A 30 20.19 -3.44 7.53
CA ARG A 30 20.70 -4.33 8.59
C ARG A 30 22.21 -4.53 8.45
N SER A 31 22.85 -4.83 9.57
CA SER A 31 24.27 -5.19 9.59
C SER A 31 24.38 -6.68 9.88
N GLU A 32 25.14 -7.40 9.05
CA GLU A 32 25.33 -8.85 9.11
C GLU A 32 26.81 -9.12 8.82
N ASP A 33 27.53 -9.74 9.76
CA ASP A 33 28.97 -10.07 9.65
C ASP A 33 29.89 -8.90 9.23
N GLY A 34 29.60 -7.70 9.73
CA GLY A 34 30.36 -6.49 9.39
C GLY A 34 30.01 -5.88 8.03
N HIS A 35 29.08 -6.50 7.28
CA HIS A 35 28.52 -5.96 6.06
C HIS A 35 27.21 -5.21 6.33
N GLU A 36 26.96 -4.15 5.57
CA GLU A 36 25.69 -3.45 5.56
C GLU A 36 24.85 -3.96 4.38
N ILE A 37 23.69 -4.53 4.69
CA ILE A 37 22.72 -5.00 3.69
C ILE A 37 21.57 -3.99 3.66
N ARG A 38 21.28 -3.49 2.46
CA ARG A 38 20.12 -2.65 2.18
C ARG A 38 19.21 -3.38 1.21
N ASP A 39 17.94 -3.44 1.55
CA ASP A 39 16.89 -4.07 0.77
C ASP A 39 15.75 -3.05 0.61
N SER A 40 15.33 -2.82 -0.62
CA SER A 40 14.24 -1.89 -0.92
C SER A 40 13.31 -2.41 -1.99
N PHE A 41 12.05 -2.07 -1.86
CA PHE A 41 11.06 -2.28 -2.90
C PHE A 41 10.24 -1.03 -3.13
N PHE A 42 9.79 -0.86 -4.36
CA PHE A 42 8.91 0.21 -4.77
C PHE A 42 7.85 -0.37 -5.70
N ARG A 43 6.59 -0.20 -5.34
CA ARG A 43 5.47 -0.58 -6.19
C ARG A 43 4.47 0.56 -6.27
N GLN A 44 4.04 0.84 -7.50
CA GLN A 44 3.10 1.90 -7.79
C GLN A 44 2.01 1.36 -8.71
N MET A 45 0.77 1.74 -8.43
CA MET A 45 -0.38 1.36 -9.25
C MET A 45 -1.47 2.41 -9.18
N THR A 46 -2.34 2.40 -10.19
CA THR A 46 -3.54 3.20 -10.18
C THR A 46 -4.65 2.50 -9.41
N VAL A 47 -5.41 3.28 -8.66
CA VAL A 47 -6.68 2.86 -8.06
C VAL A 47 -7.84 3.58 -8.76
N PRO A 48 -9.06 3.01 -8.75
CA PRO A 48 -10.23 3.69 -9.30
C PRO A 48 -10.43 5.08 -8.68
N ARG A 49 -10.99 6.02 -9.46
CA ARG A 49 -11.37 7.36 -8.97
C ARG A 49 -12.41 7.33 -7.85
N SER A 50 -13.17 6.24 -7.78
CA SER A 50 -14.15 6.00 -6.74
C SER A 50 -13.54 5.64 -5.39
N VAL A 51 -12.22 5.44 -5.28
CA VAL A 51 -11.56 5.12 -4.00
C VAL A 51 -11.27 6.40 -3.23
N ASP A 52 -11.67 6.44 -1.96
CA ASP A 52 -11.23 7.49 -1.05
C ASP A 52 -9.80 7.21 -0.55
N GLY A 53 -8.83 7.81 -1.24
CA GLY A 53 -7.41 7.69 -0.92
C GLY A 53 -7.00 8.35 0.39
N LYS A 54 -7.85 9.17 1.03
CA LYS A 54 -7.55 9.82 2.32
C LYS A 54 -7.76 8.85 3.49
N ASN A 55 -8.68 7.91 3.35
CA ASN A 55 -9.08 6.96 4.39
C ASN A 55 -8.57 5.54 4.12
N ILE A 56 -7.32 5.41 3.69
CA ILE A 56 -6.67 4.11 3.48
C ILE A 56 -6.34 3.46 4.81
N GLN A 57 -6.67 2.17 4.91
CA GLN A 57 -6.32 1.32 6.02
C GLN A 57 -5.39 0.21 5.57
N CYS A 58 -4.37 -0.06 6.39
CA CYS A 58 -3.37 -1.08 6.15
C CYS A 58 -3.37 -2.07 7.31
N PHE A 59 -3.44 -3.36 7.00
CA PHE A 59 -3.44 -4.44 7.98
C PHE A 59 -2.38 -5.45 7.61
N ARG A 60 -1.49 -5.76 8.54
CA ARG A 60 -0.52 -6.85 8.38
C ARG A 60 -1.01 -8.08 9.12
N ASP A 61 -0.98 -9.23 8.47
CA ASP A 61 -1.27 -10.52 9.10
C ASP A 61 0.01 -11.21 9.62
N ASP A 62 -0.18 -12.29 10.39
CA ASP A 62 0.92 -13.08 10.97
C ASP A 62 1.75 -13.84 9.91
N LYS A 63 1.30 -13.87 8.65
CA LYS A 63 2.01 -14.45 7.52
C LYS A 63 2.83 -13.42 6.74
N GLY A 64 2.94 -12.20 7.28
CA GLY A 64 3.70 -11.11 6.67
C GLY A 64 3.00 -10.45 5.48
N ASN A 65 1.71 -10.67 5.26
CA ASN A 65 0.97 -10.02 4.18
C ASN A 65 0.37 -8.70 4.63
N LEU A 66 0.69 -7.63 3.90
CA LEU A 66 0.08 -6.31 4.01
C LEU A 66 -1.16 -6.22 3.12
N THR A 67 -2.32 -6.12 3.73
CA THR A 67 -3.59 -5.86 3.04
C THR A 67 -3.94 -4.37 3.12
N ILE A 68 -4.15 -3.77 1.96
CA ILE A 68 -4.56 -2.38 1.79
C ILE A 68 -6.04 -2.35 1.42
N ARG A 69 -6.83 -1.61 2.19
CA ARG A 69 -8.28 -1.37 2.02
C ARG A 69 -8.55 0.13 2.04
N ALA A 70 -9.58 0.53 1.32
CA ALA A 70 -10.03 1.91 1.28
C ALA A 70 -11.55 1.92 1.01
N PRO A 71 -12.30 2.85 1.62
CA PRO A 71 -13.71 3.00 1.30
C PRO A 71 -13.89 3.59 -0.10
N MET A 72 -15.11 3.48 -0.61
CA MET A 72 -15.54 4.24 -1.78
C MET A 72 -15.78 5.69 -1.35
N ALA A 73 -15.35 6.66 -2.16
CA ALA A 73 -15.65 8.07 -1.92
C ALA A 73 -17.16 8.30 -1.96
N GLU A 74 -17.68 9.13 -1.06
CA GLU A 74 -19.12 9.40 -0.94
C GLU A 74 -19.67 10.14 -2.19
N ASP A 75 -18.82 10.84 -2.93
CA ASP A 75 -19.19 11.68 -4.08
C ASP A 75 -19.20 10.95 -5.43
N VAL A 76 -19.20 9.62 -5.44
CA VAL A 76 -19.29 8.87 -6.70
C VAL A 76 -20.76 8.82 -7.09
N GLU A 77 -21.26 9.89 -7.72
CA GLU A 77 -22.53 9.86 -8.44
C GLU A 77 -22.48 8.67 -9.41
N MET A 78 -23.23 7.63 -9.09
CA MET A 78 -23.39 6.47 -9.95
C MET A 78 -24.16 6.94 -11.19
N GLU A 79 -23.43 7.33 -12.23
CA GLU A 79 -24.03 7.68 -13.50
C GLU A 79 -24.80 6.46 -14.02
N GLN A 80 -26.12 6.60 -13.95
CA GLN A 80 -27.09 5.54 -14.15
C GLN A 80 -26.88 4.90 -15.52
N ALA A 81 -26.64 3.58 -15.52
CA ALA A 81 -26.76 2.78 -16.73
C ALA A 81 -28.24 2.75 -17.16
N LYS A 82 -28.64 3.75 -17.94
CA LYS A 82 -29.85 3.70 -18.76
C LYS A 82 -29.55 2.84 -19.98
N LYS A 83 -30.15 1.65 -20.03
CA LYS A 83 -30.67 1.04 -21.26
C LYS A 83 -31.90 0.21 -20.93
#